data_AF-A0A2T0RG77-F1
#
_entry.id   AF-A0A2T0RG77-F1
#
_cell.length_a   1.000
_cell.length_b   1.000
_cell.length_c   1.000
_cell.angle_alpha   90.00
_cell.angle_beta   90.00
_cell.angle_gamma   90.00
#
_symmetry.space_group_name_H-M   'P 1'
#
loop_
_entity.id
_entity.type
_entity.pdbx_description
1 polymer ?
#
loop_
_entity_poly.entity_id
_entity_poly.type
_entity_poly.pdbx_seq_one_letter_code
_entity_poly.pdbx_strand_id
1 'polypeptide(L)'
;MGSLKWAALLIGVVLVITLLSVPQVRFLFFGMPERRLDGRSIALDADDAPSTPVPPRSRVERALTDAGLSAEPLLGDIATSGHLTRLDAGEVTVDQLLNYAEHLNALAFRTKGAGRQIPSTFWDVETDQMRVDGWTPYRVVAALASTEGRPYIDALGVAYTRFHAFKVSEPGADDTALDTALDLFEPAIRLIDEVPREHMLETSEHIRSKEQAALYLWQQLVVGSSRRNPLTHIKLFNHGFAQRFHVGTIWQYDTGMAQDNSAIWGVSGFAPRYVGPPENNNQVEHMSISMTVQGILREPLQILQAFEEFERLSGPVNSEETAADEALNLAVRQTFVPNLENDLQAAVSALRETLRAP
;
A
#
# COMPACT_ATOMS: atom_id res chain seq x y z
N MET A 1 -0.64 -49.03 17.04
CA MET A 1 0.73 -48.51 17.31
C MET A 1 1.54 -48.16 16.06
N GLY A 2 1.12 -48.50 14.83
CA GLY A 2 1.85 -48.15 13.61
C GLY A 2 1.65 -46.72 13.10
N SER A 3 0.44 -46.16 13.18
CA SER A 3 0.12 -44.83 12.60
C SER A 3 0.78 -43.65 13.31
N LEU A 4 0.93 -43.72 14.64
CA LEU A 4 1.54 -42.64 15.44
C LEU A 4 3.02 -42.44 15.12
N LYS A 5 3.72 -43.55 14.81
CA LYS A 5 5.14 -43.52 14.42
C LYS A 5 5.33 -42.89 13.05
N TRP A 6 4.41 -43.14 12.12
CA TRP A 6 4.43 -42.53 10.79
C TRP A 6 4.11 -41.04 10.82
N ALA A 7 3.14 -40.60 11.64
CA ALA A 7 2.83 -39.19 11.81
C ALA A 7 4.02 -38.42 12.43
N ALA A 8 4.65 -38.98 13.48
CA ALA A 8 5.84 -38.37 14.09
C ALA A 8 7.03 -38.30 13.13
N LEU A 9 7.21 -39.33 12.29
CA LEU A 9 8.25 -39.34 11.25
C LEU A 9 7.96 -38.27 10.19
N LEU A 10 6.72 -38.14 9.73
CA LEU A 10 6.33 -37.15 8.72
C LEU A 10 6.51 -35.72 9.23
N ILE A 11 6.10 -35.45 10.47
CA ILE A 11 6.31 -34.16 11.14
C ILE A 11 7.80 -33.86 11.27
N GLY A 12 8.60 -34.85 11.68
CA GLY A 12 10.06 -34.72 11.76
C GLY A 12 10.70 -34.43 10.41
N VAL A 13 10.27 -35.09 9.35
CA VAL A 13 10.77 -34.86 7.97
C VAL A 13 10.39 -33.46 7.48
N VAL A 14 9.14 -33.01 7.70
CA VAL A 14 8.72 -31.64 7.35
C VAL A 14 9.53 -30.61 8.14
N LEU A 15 9.73 -30.79 9.44
CA LEU A 15 10.55 -29.91 10.27
C LEU A 15 12.00 -29.86 9.79
N VAL A 16 12.59 -31.01 9.43
CA VAL A 16 13.96 -31.10 8.92
C VAL A 16 14.07 -30.46 7.54
N ILE A 17 13.11 -30.64 6.65
CA ILE A 17 13.08 -29.97 5.35
C ILE A 17 12.95 -28.45 5.56
N THR A 18 12.04 -27.99 6.41
CA THR A 18 11.90 -26.56 6.74
C THR A 18 13.19 -26.01 7.35
N LEU A 19 13.82 -26.72 8.29
CA LEU A 19 15.06 -26.30 8.95
C LEU A 19 16.30 -26.35 8.05
N LEU A 20 16.34 -27.25 7.06
CA LEU A 20 17.46 -27.38 6.12
C LEU A 20 17.30 -26.51 4.87
N SER A 21 16.07 -26.11 4.53
CA SER A 21 15.80 -25.17 3.42
C SER A 21 16.07 -23.71 3.81
N VAL A 22 16.00 -23.39 5.11
CA VAL A 22 16.15 -22.03 5.68
C VAL A 22 17.59 -21.48 5.71
N PRO A 23 18.69 -22.27 5.84
CA PRO A 23 20.04 -21.72 5.93
C PRO A 23 20.72 -21.47 4.58
N GLN A 24 20.26 -22.06 3.48
CA GLN A 24 20.90 -21.89 2.16
C GLN A 24 20.53 -20.57 1.45
N VAL A 25 19.62 -19.79 2.02
CA VAL A 25 19.24 -18.44 1.54
C VAL A 25 19.92 -17.33 2.36
N ARG A 26 20.69 -17.67 3.41
CA ARG A 26 21.18 -16.72 4.42
C ARG A 26 22.55 -16.07 4.17
N PHE A 27 23.12 -16.09 2.97
CA PHE A 27 24.50 -15.60 2.78
C PHE A 27 24.77 -14.65 1.60
N LEU A 28 23.75 -14.09 0.96
CA LEU A 28 23.96 -13.13 -0.11
C LEU A 28 23.04 -11.91 0.07
N PHE A 29 23.66 -10.73 0.13
CA PHE A 29 23.06 -9.39 -0.06
C PHE A 29 22.50 -8.64 1.15
N PHE A 30 23.39 -8.33 2.11
CA PHE A 30 23.31 -7.05 2.83
C PHE A 30 24.10 -5.97 2.06
N GLY A 31 23.46 -4.83 1.73
CA GLY A 31 24.10 -3.51 1.66
C GLY A 31 24.09 -2.71 0.34
N MET A 32 23.14 -1.74 0.24
CA MET A 32 23.28 -0.31 -0.22
C MET A 32 23.71 0.02 -1.69
N PRO A 33 23.34 1.19 -2.31
CA PRO A 33 23.40 2.56 -1.73
C PRO A 33 22.35 3.64 -2.15
N GLU A 34 21.73 4.27 -1.15
CA GLU A 34 21.91 5.67 -0.66
C GLU A 34 22.20 6.90 -1.58
N ARG A 35 22.11 6.87 -2.91
CA ARG A 35 22.34 8.11 -3.70
C ARG A 35 21.54 8.23 -4.99
N ARG A 36 20.22 8.39 -4.95
CA ARG A 36 19.45 8.83 -6.12
C ARG A 36 18.23 9.59 -5.65
N LEU A 37 18.30 10.92 -5.81
CA LEU A 37 17.30 12.00 -5.66
C LEU A 37 17.98 13.19 -4.95
N ASP A 38 19.10 13.65 -5.52
CA ASP A 38 19.65 14.96 -5.19
C ASP A 38 18.75 16.00 -5.85
N GLY A 39 17.85 16.57 -5.06
CA GLY A 39 17.02 17.69 -5.44
C GLY A 39 17.90 18.90 -5.75
N ARG A 40 18.19 19.12 -7.03
CA ARG A 40 18.63 20.43 -7.51
C ARG A 40 17.41 21.33 -7.56
N SER A 41 17.39 22.33 -6.69
CA SER A 41 16.42 23.40 -6.73
C SER A 41 16.51 24.12 -8.07
N ILE A 42 15.37 24.20 -8.77
CA ILE A 42 15.20 25.14 -9.87
C ILE A 42 14.72 26.43 -9.22
N ALA A 43 15.56 27.45 -9.22
CA ALA A 43 15.15 28.81 -8.88
C ALA A 43 14.16 29.28 -9.96
N LEU A 44 12.94 29.64 -9.55
CA LEU A 44 11.99 30.37 -10.38
C LEU A 44 12.10 31.85 -10.01
N ASP A 45 12.36 32.67 -11.03
CA ASP A 45 12.46 34.12 -10.92
C ASP A 45 11.14 34.72 -10.41
N ALA A 46 11.25 35.53 -9.36
CA ALA A 46 10.16 36.32 -8.81
C ALA A 46 10.05 37.65 -9.57
N ASP A 47 8.83 38.00 -9.97
CA ASP A 47 8.51 39.36 -10.43
C ASP A 47 7.45 39.98 -9.50
N ASP A 48 7.68 41.25 -9.21
CA ASP A 48 7.15 42.03 -8.09
C ASP A 48 5.65 42.40 -8.17
N ALA A 49 4.99 42.36 -7.00
CA ALA A 49 3.90 43.28 -6.68
C ALA A 49 3.86 43.57 -5.16
N PRO A 50 3.77 44.84 -4.72
CA PRO A 50 3.87 45.20 -3.31
C PRO A 50 2.53 45.00 -2.60
N SER A 51 2.47 43.99 -1.72
CA SER A 51 1.47 43.91 -0.66
C SER A 51 2.16 44.06 0.70
N THR A 52 1.57 44.88 1.57
CA THR A 52 1.91 45.11 2.99
C THR A 52 2.58 43.91 3.67
N PRO A 53 3.67 44.08 4.45
CA PRO A 53 4.42 42.96 4.99
C PRO A 53 3.59 42.23 6.05
N VAL A 54 3.00 41.11 5.63
CA VAL A 54 2.42 40.12 6.53
C VAL A 54 3.59 39.50 7.32
N PRO A 55 3.53 39.43 8.67
CA PRO A 55 4.56 38.79 9.47
C PRO A 55 4.88 37.38 8.94
N PRO A 56 6.16 36.97 8.86
CA PRO A 56 6.55 35.73 8.19
C PRO A 56 5.79 34.50 8.68
N ARG A 57 5.49 34.42 9.99
CA ARG A 57 4.68 33.37 10.60
C ARG A 57 3.25 33.31 10.07
N SER A 58 2.52 34.43 10.09
CA SER A 58 1.13 34.48 9.62
C SER A 58 1.00 34.26 8.11
N ARG A 59 2.06 34.55 7.34
CA ARG A 59 2.13 34.19 5.92
C ARG A 59 2.25 32.68 5.74
N VAL A 60 3.11 32.02 6.52
CA VAL A 60 3.27 30.56 6.52
C VAL A 60 1.99 29.85 6.95
N GLU A 61 1.38 30.29 8.06
CA GLU A 61 0.12 29.72 8.56
C GLU A 61 -0.98 29.73 7.50
N ARG A 62 -1.17 30.88 6.84
CA ARG A 62 -2.12 31.01 5.75
C ARG A 62 -1.79 30.10 4.58
N ALA A 63 -0.53 30.05 4.15
CA ALA A 63 -0.11 29.21 3.04
C ALA A 63 -0.36 27.71 3.30
N LEU A 64 -0.04 27.23 4.51
CA LEU A 64 -0.27 25.83 4.91
C LEU A 64 -1.78 25.51 5.00
N THR A 65 -2.57 26.43 5.55
CA THR A 65 -4.04 26.28 5.63
C THR A 65 -4.66 26.29 4.23
N ASP A 66 -4.26 27.22 3.37
CA ASP A 66 -4.74 27.34 1.99
C ASP A 66 -4.33 26.11 1.15
N ALA A 67 -3.18 25.50 1.46
CA ALA A 67 -2.75 24.24 0.87
C ALA A 67 -3.55 23.03 1.37
N GLY A 68 -4.48 23.21 2.32
CA GLY A 68 -5.41 22.17 2.78
C GLY A 68 -4.92 21.37 3.98
N LEU A 69 -3.92 21.84 4.72
CA LEU A 69 -3.58 21.25 6.02
C LEU A 69 -4.62 21.60 7.08
N SER A 70 -4.82 20.68 8.03
CA SER A 70 -5.63 20.93 9.22
C SER A 70 -4.96 21.98 10.12
N ALA A 71 -5.76 22.63 10.96
CA ALA A 71 -5.23 23.53 11.99
C ALA A 71 -4.45 22.73 13.06
N GLU A 72 -5.02 21.59 13.48
CA GLU A 72 -4.47 20.69 14.50
C GLU A 72 -4.31 19.26 13.97
N PRO A 73 -3.42 18.45 14.56
CA PRO A 73 -3.18 17.07 14.15
C PRO A 73 -4.44 16.19 14.10
N LEU A 74 -4.58 15.46 13.01
CA LEU A 74 -5.56 14.44 12.69
C LEU A 74 -4.83 13.18 12.19
N LEU A 75 -5.12 12.03 12.81
CA LEU A 75 -4.55 10.74 12.40
C LEU A 75 -3.01 10.70 12.39
N GLY A 76 -2.36 11.58 13.17
CA GLY A 76 -0.90 11.61 13.33
C GLY A 76 -0.15 12.43 12.27
N ASP A 77 -0.83 13.30 11.52
CA ASP A 77 -0.16 14.33 10.73
C ASP A 77 0.42 15.46 11.60
N ILE A 78 1.29 16.29 11.01
CA ILE A 78 1.96 17.39 11.71
C ILE A 78 1.00 18.57 11.90
N ALA A 79 0.15 18.82 10.91
CA ALA A 79 -0.79 19.92 10.83
C ALA A 79 -0.11 21.30 10.86
N THR A 80 -0.91 22.35 10.65
CA THR A 80 -0.44 23.73 10.66
C THR A 80 0.21 24.09 11.99
N SER A 81 -0.42 23.74 13.12
CA SER A 81 0.12 24.03 14.46
C SER A 81 1.48 23.38 14.72
N GLY A 82 1.70 22.15 14.26
CA GLY A 82 2.97 21.44 14.36
C GLY A 82 4.07 22.09 13.53
N HIS A 83 3.80 22.46 12.27
CA HIS A 83 4.78 23.16 11.43
C HIS A 83 5.16 24.53 11.99
N LEU A 84 4.18 25.27 12.51
CA LEU A 84 4.42 26.56 13.15
C LEU A 84 5.26 26.42 14.42
N THR A 85 5.13 25.33 15.16
CA THR A 85 5.98 25.02 16.31
C THR A 85 7.41 24.71 15.87
N ARG A 86 7.59 23.89 14.82
CA ARG A 86 8.90 23.59 14.22
C ARG A 86 9.58 24.87 13.70
N LEU A 87 8.80 25.80 13.13
CA LEU A 87 9.29 27.10 12.69
C LEU A 87 9.78 27.95 13.87
N ASP A 88 9.02 28.02 14.96
CA ASP A 88 9.42 28.77 16.17
C ASP A 88 10.69 28.18 16.82
N ALA A 89 10.86 26.86 16.73
CA ALA A 89 12.04 26.15 17.21
C ALA A 89 13.26 26.28 16.27
N GLY A 90 13.10 26.87 15.08
CA GLY A 90 14.16 26.99 14.08
C GLY A 90 14.53 25.67 13.40
N GLU A 91 13.69 24.64 13.50
CA GLU A 91 13.90 23.32 12.88
C GLU A 91 13.60 23.34 11.37
N VAL A 92 12.75 24.28 10.95
CA VAL A 92 12.40 24.55 9.55
C VAL A 92 12.39 26.05 9.28
N THR A 93 12.59 26.43 8.02
CA THR A 93 12.57 27.84 7.62
C THR A 93 11.23 28.26 7.04
N VAL A 94 10.99 29.58 6.97
CA VAL A 94 9.83 30.17 6.28
C VAL A 94 9.76 29.69 4.84
N ASP A 95 10.87 29.79 4.09
CA ASP A 95 10.92 29.41 2.68
C ASP A 95 10.64 27.92 2.48
N GLN A 96 11.14 27.06 3.38
CA GLN A 96 10.87 25.62 3.33
C GLN A 96 9.36 25.33 3.47
N LEU A 97 8.67 26.00 4.39
CA LEU A 97 7.23 25.79 4.59
C LEU A 97 6.37 26.41 3.49
N LEU A 98 6.79 27.54 2.91
CA LEU A 98 6.13 28.12 1.74
C LEU A 98 6.26 27.21 0.51
N ASN A 99 7.47 26.71 0.21
CA ASN A 99 7.69 25.74 -0.85
C ASN A 99 6.90 24.44 -0.61
N TYR A 100 6.81 23.99 0.64
CA TYR A 100 6.01 22.82 0.99
C TYR A 100 4.53 23.03 0.68
N ALA A 101 3.96 24.18 1.05
CA ALA A 101 2.57 24.54 0.70
C ALA A 101 2.34 24.59 -0.82
N GLU A 102 3.29 25.11 -1.60
CA GLU A 102 3.21 25.12 -3.06
C GLU A 102 3.22 23.70 -3.65
N HIS A 103 4.10 22.83 -3.17
CA HIS A 103 4.13 21.43 -3.61
C HIS A 103 2.86 20.66 -3.21
N LEU A 104 2.31 20.89 -2.02
CA LEU A 104 1.01 20.32 -1.62
C LEU A 104 -0.10 20.75 -2.57
N ASN A 105 -0.16 22.04 -2.93
CA ASN A 105 -1.11 22.55 -3.93
C ASN A 105 -0.92 21.90 -5.31
N ALA A 106 0.32 21.65 -5.73
CA ALA A 106 0.61 20.94 -6.97
C ALA A 106 0.09 19.49 -6.94
N LEU A 107 0.30 18.77 -5.83
CA LEU A 107 -0.22 17.41 -5.64
C LEU A 107 -1.76 17.40 -5.61
N ALA A 108 -2.37 18.34 -4.90
CA ALA A 108 -3.81 18.50 -4.83
C ALA A 108 -4.42 18.74 -6.23
N PHE A 109 -3.83 19.66 -7.01
CA PHE A 109 -4.27 19.95 -8.38
C PHE A 109 -4.15 18.72 -9.29
N ARG A 110 -3.03 18.00 -9.24
CA ARG A 110 -2.79 16.80 -10.07
C ARG A 110 -3.79 15.69 -9.76
N THR A 111 -3.92 15.31 -8.49
CA THR A 111 -4.83 14.23 -8.07
C THR A 111 -6.28 14.59 -8.35
N LYS A 112 -6.68 15.85 -8.16
CA LYS A 112 -8.00 16.34 -8.59
C LYS A 112 -8.23 16.16 -10.09
N GLY A 113 -7.20 16.34 -10.91
CA GLY A 113 -7.25 16.08 -12.36
C GLY A 113 -7.59 14.63 -12.73
N ALA A 114 -7.31 13.67 -11.85
CA ALA A 114 -7.70 12.27 -12.03
C ALA A 114 -9.17 11.99 -11.65
N GLY A 115 -9.84 12.93 -10.97
CA GLY A 115 -11.27 12.87 -10.61
C GLY A 115 -11.53 13.12 -9.13
N ARG A 116 -10.63 12.69 -8.23
CA ARG A 116 -10.70 12.94 -6.79
C ARG A 116 -9.36 13.44 -6.24
N GLN A 117 -9.41 14.59 -5.59
CA GLN A 117 -8.26 15.14 -4.87
C GLN A 117 -7.89 14.24 -3.67
N ILE A 118 -6.61 13.91 -3.54
CA ILE A 118 -6.06 13.31 -2.32
C ILE A 118 -5.89 14.42 -1.27
N PRO A 119 -6.40 14.25 -0.03
CA PRO A 119 -6.29 15.28 1.02
C PRO A 119 -4.84 15.66 1.30
N SER A 120 -4.56 16.95 1.52
CA SER A 120 -3.18 17.41 1.76
C SER A 120 -2.58 16.88 3.07
N THR A 121 -3.42 16.70 4.09
CA THR A 121 -3.06 16.07 5.38
C THR A 121 -2.57 14.63 5.23
N PHE A 122 -2.97 13.93 4.16
CA PHE A 122 -2.41 12.61 3.85
C PHE A 122 -0.90 12.70 3.58
N TRP A 123 -0.39 13.78 3.00
CA TRP A 123 1.05 13.87 2.73
C TRP A 123 1.87 14.28 3.96
N ASP A 124 1.21 14.76 5.01
CA ASP A 124 1.82 15.48 6.11
C ASP A 124 2.18 14.60 7.32
N VAL A 125 2.75 13.42 7.07
CA VAL A 125 3.13 12.49 8.16
C VAL A 125 4.59 12.13 8.08
N GLU A 126 5.22 12.19 9.25
CA GLU A 126 6.60 11.76 9.45
C GLU A 126 6.62 10.40 10.18
N THR A 127 6.86 9.33 9.42
CA THR A 127 6.97 7.98 9.99
C THR A 127 8.41 7.69 10.45
N ASP A 128 8.57 6.76 11.39
CA ASP A 128 9.90 6.32 11.82
C ASP A 128 10.71 5.73 10.65
N GLN A 129 10.06 5.01 9.73
CA GLN A 129 10.72 4.46 8.55
C GLN A 129 11.21 5.57 7.62
N MET A 130 10.41 6.63 7.40
CA MET A 130 10.88 7.82 6.66
C MET A 130 12.12 8.43 7.30
N ARG A 131 12.11 8.59 8.62
CA ARG A 131 13.25 9.17 9.35
C ARG A 131 14.51 8.31 9.22
N VAL A 132 14.37 6.99 9.35
CA VAL A 132 15.47 6.02 9.15
C VAL A 132 16.02 6.12 7.72
N ASP A 133 15.15 6.29 6.74
CA ASP A 133 15.52 6.39 5.32
C ASP A 133 15.96 7.82 4.92
N GLY A 134 16.08 8.75 5.87
CA GLY A 134 16.51 10.14 5.63
C GLY A 134 15.46 11.02 4.93
N TRP A 135 14.21 10.57 4.87
CA TRP A 135 13.08 11.30 4.30
C TRP A 135 12.36 12.14 5.35
N THR A 136 11.79 13.25 4.88
CA THR A 136 10.85 14.10 5.61
C THR A 136 9.61 14.33 4.74
N PRO A 137 8.47 14.72 5.32
CA PRO A 137 7.28 15.06 4.53
C PRO A 137 7.58 16.08 3.43
N TYR A 138 8.39 17.10 3.76
CA TYR A 138 8.83 18.12 2.82
C TYR A 138 9.56 17.55 1.59
N ARG A 139 10.48 16.61 1.81
CA ARG A 139 11.26 15.99 0.72
C ARG A 139 10.39 15.06 -0.12
N VAL A 140 9.53 14.28 0.52
CA VAL A 140 8.62 13.35 -0.18
C VAL A 140 7.64 14.14 -1.05
N VAL A 141 7.00 15.17 -0.49
CA VAL A 141 6.04 16.01 -1.21
C VAL A 141 6.71 16.76 -2.36
N ALA A 142 7.91 17.31 -2.16
CA ALA A 142 8.67 17.94 -3.24
C ALA A 142 9.03 16.94 -4.36
N ALA A 143 9.46 15.72 -4.01
CA ALA A 143 9.80 14.68 -4.98
C ALA A 143 8.58 14.22 -5.78
N LEU A 144 7.43 14.02 -5.12
CA LEU A 144 6.19 13.62 -5.78
C LEU A 144 5.59 14.75 -6.63
N ALA A 145 5.79 16.00 -6.23
CA ALA A 145 5.36 17.17 -7.00
C ALA A 145 6.26 17.45 -8.21
N SER A 146 7.43 16.81 -8.33
CA SER A 146 8.32 16.98 -9.47
C SER A 146 7.78 16.32 -10.74
N THR A 147 8.50 16.48 -11.87
CA THR A 147 8.17 15.78 -13.12
C THR A 147 8.43 14.28 -12.99
N GLU A 148 9.49 13.90 -12.29
CA GLU A 148 9.87 12.50 -12.04
C GLU A 148 8.88 11.78 -11.13
N GLY A 149 8.31 12.49 -10.15
CA GLY A 149 7.27 11.95 -9.27
C GLY A 149 5.89 11.82 -9.91
N ARG A 150 5.67 12.44 -11.08
CA ARG A 150 4.37 12.52 -11.74
C ARG A 150 3.72 11.13 -11.99
N PRO A 151 4.41 10.12 -12.56
CA PRO A 151 3.77 8.84 -12.86
C PRO A 151 3.17 8.18 -11.61
N TYR A 152 3.86 8.29 -10.47
CA TYR A 152 3.39 7.77 -9.18
C TYR A 152 2.13 8.46 -8.68
N ILE A 153 2.10 9.78 -8.77
CA ILE A 153 0.94 10.58 -8.35
C ILE A 153 -0.25 10.37 -9.29
N ASP A 154 -0.01 10.24 -10.59
CA ASP A 154 -1.06 9.96 -11.57
C ASP A 154 -1.66 8.57 -11.31
N ALA A 155 -0.83 7.55 -11.06
CA ALA A 155 -1.29 6.20 -10.71
C ALA A 155 -2.09 6.17 -9.40
N LEU A 156 -1.58 6.82 -8.34
CA LEU A 156 -2.27 6.87 -7.06
C LEU A 156 -3.58 7.69 -7.12
N GLY A 157 -3.59 8.79 -7.89
CA GLY A 157 -4.77 9.61 -8.11
C GLY A 157 -5.88 8.87 -8.85
N VAL A 158 -5.54 8.11 -9.89
CA VAL A 158 -6.48 7.24 -10.60
C VAL A 158 -7.01 6.14 -9.68
N ALA A 159 -6.13 5.47 -8.93
CA ALA A 159 -6.51 4.42 -7.98
C ALA A 159 -7.46 4.96 -6.91
N TYR A 160 -7.15 6.12 -6.32
CA TYR A 160 -8.00 6.72 -5.31
C TYR A 160 -9.34 7.19 -5.87
N THR A 161 -9.37 7.71 -7.10
CA THR A 161 -10.63 8.10 -7.76
C THR A 161 -11.55 6.88 -7.93
N ARG A 162 -11.02 5.75 -8.41
CA ARG A 162 -11.77 4.50 -8.54
C ARG A 162 -12.27 4.01 -7.19
N PHE A 163 -11.39 3.98 -6.20
CA PHE A 163 -11.75 3.58 -4.83
C PHE A 163 -12.86 4.47 -4.22
N HIS A 164 -12.71 5.78 -4.35
CA HIS A 164 -13.69 6.73 -3.82
C HIS A 164 -15.06 6.56 -4.49
N ALA A 165 -15.11 6.35 -5.81
CA ALA A 165 -16.36 6.10 -6.54
C ALA A 165 -17.14 4.90 -5.96
N PHE A 166 -16.43 3.82 -5.63
CA PHE A 166 -17.00 2.68 -4.91
C PHE A 166 -17.50 3.07 -3.52
N LYS A 167 -16.71 3.78 -2.71
CA LYS A 167 -17.09 4.12 -1.33
C LYS A 167 -18.32 5.01 -1.22
N VAL A 168 -18.57 5.87 -2.21
CA VAL A 168 -19.73 6.77 -2.23
C VAL A 168 -20.89 6.24 -3.06
N SER A 169 -20.76 5.06 -3.65
CA SER A 169 -21.86 4.41 -4.36
C SER A 169 -22.98 4.01 -3.40
N GLU A 170 -24.21 3.92 -3.92
CA GLU A 170 -25.35 3.50 -3.11
C GLU A 170 -25.19 2.05 -2.63
N PRO A 171 -25.54 1.73 -1.37
CA PRO A 171 -25.51 0.35 -0.89
C PRO A 171 -26.34 -0.58 -1.79
N GLY A 172 -25.69 -1.62 -2.34
CA GLY A 172 -26.32 -2.57 -3.26
C GLY A 172 -26.16 -2.23 -4.75
N ALA A 173 -25.35 -1.22 -5.09
CA ALA A 173 -24.88 -1.02 -6.46
C ALA A 173 -24.02 -2.21 -6.94
N ASP A 174 -23.96 -2.40 -8.26
CA ASP A 174 -23.14 -3.44 -8.92
C ASP A 174 -21.62 -3.20 -8.76
N ASP A 175 -21.21 -2.06 -8.18
CA ASP A 175 -19.82 -1.72 -7.91
C ASP A 175 -19.38 -2.22 -6.53
N THR A 176 -18.56 -3.27 -6.50
CA THR A 176 -18.22 -3.95 -5.25
C THR A 176 -16.77 -3.76 -4.82
N ALA A 177 -16.46 -4.19 -3.60
CA ALA A 177 -15.12 -4.19 -3.04
C ALA A 177 -14.16 -5.06 -3.88
N LEU A 178 -14.61 -6.26 -4.27
CA LEU A 178 -13.87 -7.15 -5.17
C LEU A 178 -13.53 -6.47 -6.51
N ASP A 179 -14.51 -5.83 -7.15
CA ASP A 179 -14.28 -5.19 -8.45
C ASP A 179 -13.32 -4.03 -8.34
N THR A 180 -13.57 -3.16 -7.37
CA THR A 180 -12.73 -1.99 -7.11
C THR A 180 -11.30 -2.41 -6.82
N ALA A 181 -11.10 -3.42 -5.96
CA ALA A 181 -9.78 -3.92 -5.66
C ALA A 181 -9.08 -4.43 -6.93
N LEU A 182 -9.73 -5.27 -7.74
CA LEU A 182 -9.13 -5.80 -8.97
C LEU A 182 -8.94 -4.74 -10.07
N ASP A 183 -9.78 -3.70 -10.12
CA ASP A 183 -9.64 -2.59 -11.07
C ASP A 183 -8.38 -1.74 -10.78
N LEU A 184 -7.86 -1.76 -9.54
CA LEU A 184 -6.60 -1.08 -9.21
C LEU A 184 -5.37 -1.70 -9.90
N PHE A 185 -5.50 -2.84 -10.59
CA PHE A 185 -4.44 -3.34 -11.47
C PHE A 185 -4.18 -2.41 -12.64
N GLU A 186 -5.18 -1.71 -13.15
CA GLU A 186 -5.01 -0.78 -14.28
C GLU A 186 -3.99 0.32 -13.99
N PRO A 187 -4.11 1.14 -12.92
CA PRO A 187 -3.10 2.13 -12.58
C PRO A 187 -1.74 1.50 -12.23
N ALA A 188 -1.70 0.31 -11.63
CA ALA A 188 -0.45 -0.39 -11.33
C ALA A 188 0.31 -0.80 -12.61
N ILE A 189 -0.40 -1.38 -13.59
CA ILE A 189 0.16 -1.77 -14.89
C ILE A 189 0.66 -0.53 -15.63
N ARG A 190 -0.14 0.54 -15.69
CA ARG A 190 0.27 1.80 -16.33
C ARG A 190 1.56 2.35 -15.72
N LEU A 191 1.70 2.32 -14.40
CA LEU A 191 2.91 2.80 -13.73
C LEU A 191 4.15 2.00 -14.16
N ILE A 192 4.03 0.67 -14.23
CA ILE A 192 5.11 -0.22 -14.69
C ILE A 192 5.47 0.00 -16.16
N ASP A 193 4.50 0.40 -16.99
CA ASP A 193 4.73 0.70 -18.41
C ASP A 193 5.47 2.03 -18.61
N GLU A 194 5.25 2.99 -17.71
CA GLU A 194 5.77 4.35 -17.81
C GLU A 194 7.13 4.53 -17.11
N VAL A 195 7.34 3.88 -15.98
CA VAL A 195 8.52 4.07 -15.14
C VAL A 195 9.53 2.94 -15.39
N PRO A 196 10.78 3.27 -15.78
CA PRO A 196 11.85 2.28 -15.89
C PRO A 196 12.03 1.50 -14.58
N ARG A 197 12.30 0.20 -14.68
CA ARG A 197 12.40 -0.69 -13.50
C ARG A 197 13.39 -0.18 -12.46
N GLU A 198 14.50 0.40 -12.89
CA GLU A 198 15.54 0.98 -12.02
C GLU A 198 15.11 2.25 -11.27
N HIS A 199 13.98 2.84 -11.65
CA HIS A 199 13.39 4.03 -11.04
C HIS A 199 12.14 3.72 -10.21
N MET A 200 11.72 2.45 -10.14
CA MET A 200 10.61 2.00 -9.29
C MET A 200 10.93 2.23 -7.81
N LEU A 201 10.03 2.89 -7.07
CA LEU A 201 10.16 3.08 -5.61
C LEU A 201 10.08 1.72 -4.88
N GLU A 202 9.24 0.84 -5.40
CA GLU A 202 8.99 -0.49 -4.87
C GLU A 202 9.89 -1.52 -5.55
N THR A 203 10.79 -2.13 -4.76
CA THR A 203 11.70 -3.16 -5.26
C THR A 203 11.71 -4.39 -4.36
N SER A 204 11.86 -5.56 -4.98
CA SER A 204 12.05 -6.84 -4.29
C SER A 204 12.88 -7.76 -5.17
N GLU A 205 13.80 -8.51 -4.56
CA GLU A 205 14.61 -9.51 -5.26
C GLU A 205 13.77 -10.70 -5.78
N HIS A 206 12.58 -10.88 -5.21
CA HIS A 206 11.66 -11.94 -5.62
C HIS A 206 10.86 -11.58 -6.88
N ILE A 207 10.82 -10.30 -7.27
CA ILE A 207 10.15 -9.85 -8.49
C ILE A 207 11.02 -10.15 -9.71
N ARG A 208 10.51 -11.01 -10.59
CA ARG A 208 11.24 -11.53 -11.76
C ARG A 208 10.67 -11.06 -13.09
N SER A 209 9.42 -10.63 -13.11
CA SER A 209 8.72 -10.19 -14.31
C SER A 209 7.98 -8.88 -14.08
N LYS A 210 7.47 -8.33 -15.18
CA LYS A 210 6.69 -7.10 -15.20
C LYS A 210 5.33 -7.30 -14.52
N GLU A 211 4.73 -8.46 -14.71
CA GLU A 211 3.44 -8.87 -14.17
C GLU A 211 3.52 -9.05 -12.65
N GLN A 212 4.62 -9.62 -12.14
CA GLN A 212 4.91 -9.66 -10.72
C GLN A 212 5.14 -8.27 -10.12
N ALA A 213 5.78 -7.36 -10.86
CA ALA A 213 5.96 -5.98 -10.42
C ALA A 213 4.60 -5.24 -10.33
N ALA A 214 3.73 -5.44 -11.32
CA ALA A 214 2.37 -4.91 -11.30
C ALA A 214 1.54 -5.47 -10.13
N LEU A 215 1.63 -6.78 -9.85
CA LEU A 215 1.01 -7.39 -8.67
C LEU A 215 1.53 -6.80 -7.36
N TYR A 216 2.84 -6.53 -7.27
CA TYR A 216 3.45 -5.94 -6.08
C TYR A 216 2.94 -4.52 -5.80
N LEU A 217 2.89 -3.69 -6.84
CA LEU A 217 2.32 -2.33 -6.76
C LEU A 217 0.82 -2.35 -6.48
N TRP A 218 0.08 -3.26 -7.12
CA TRP A 218 -1.33 -3.42 -6.86
C TRP A 218 -1.59 -3.73 -5.39
N GLN A 219 -0.83 -4.65 -4.81
CA GLN A 219 -0.95 -5.00 -3.40
C GLN A 219 -0.66 -3.78 -2.48
N GLN A 220 0.34 -2.99 -2.82
CA GLN A 220 0.59 -1.72 -2.13
C GLN A 220 -0.62 -0.79 -2.24
N LEU A 221 -1.16 -0.53 -3.44
CA LEU A 221 -2.30 0.37 -3.64
C LEU A 221 -3.53 -0.06 -2.83
N VAL A 222 -3.78 -1.36 -2.71
CA VAL A 222 -4.95 -1.92 -2.03
C VAL A 222 -4.81 -1.88 -0.50
N VAL A 223 -3.74 -2.47 0.04
CA VAL A 223 -3.62 -2.70 1.49
C VAL A 223 -2.38 -2.10 2.15
N GLY A 224 -1.43 -1.58 1.39
CA GLY A 224 -0.22 -0.98 1.96
C GLY A 224 0.47 -1.91 2.95
N SER A 225 0.45 -3.22 2.71
CA SER A 225 0.90 -4.19 3.71
C SER A 225 2.38 -4.48 3.55
N SER A 226 3.15 -4.41 4.64
CA SER A 226 4.49 -5.01 4.74
C SER A 226 4.40 -6.24 5.64
N ARG A 227 4.54 -7.45 5.10
CA ARG A 227 4.51 -8.67 5.94
C ARG A 227 5.89 -9.12 6.33
N ARG A 228 5.99 -9.54 7.59
CA ARG A 228 7.03 -10.44 8.06
C ARG A 228 6.44 -11.84 8.19
N ASN A 229 7.23 -12.83 7.83
CA ASN A 229 6.92 -14.21 8.15
C ASN A 229 6.87 -14.33 9.69
N PRO A 230 5.76 -14.81 10.26
CA PRO A 230 5.60 -14.85 11.72
C PRO A 230 6.55 -15.84 12.40
N LEU A 231 7.01 -16.87 11.69
CA LEU A 231 7.91 -17.90 12.21
C LEU A 231 9.39 -17.50 12.09
N THR A 232 9.77 -16.83 11.01
CA THR A 232 11.17 -16.49 10.72
C THR A 232 11.51 -15.02 10.94
N HIS A 233 10.51 -14.16 11.14
CA HIS A 233 10.58 -12.70 11.21
C HIS A 233 11.20 -12.00 9.97
N ILE A 234 11.47 -12.77 8.91
CA ILE A 234 11.96 -12.28 7.62
C ILE A 234 10.86 -11.46 6.97
N LYS A 235 11.19 -10.28 6.44
CA LYS A 235 10.26 -9.49 5.63
C LYS A 235 9.96 -10.27 4.35
N LEU A 236 8.72 -10.71 4.18
CA LEU A 236 8.23 -11.37 2.96
C LEU A 236 8.10 -10.34 1.83
N PHE A 237 7.72 -9.11 2.18
CA PHE A 237 7.70 -7.95 1.31
C PHE A 237 7.72 -6.66 2.13
N ASN A 238 8.25 -5.58 1.54
CA ASN A 238 8.42 -4.28 2.20
C ASN A 238 8.23 -3.15 1.19
N HIS A 239 7.27 -2.27 1.47
CA HIS A 239 7.01 -1.08 0.66
C HIS A 239 7.73 0.18 1.17
N GLY A 240 8.57 0.04 2.21
CA GLY A 240 9.33 1.15 2.79
C GLY A 240 8.41 2.26 3.30
N PHE A 241 8.77 3.52 3.06
CA PHE A 241 7.90 4.65 3.39
C PHE A 241 6.62 4.70 2.55
N ALA A 242 6.64 4.12 1.34
CA ALA A 242 5.50 4.09 0.43
C ALA A 242 4.43 3.08 0.86
N GLN A 243 4.66 2.34 1.96
CA GLN A 243 3.67 1.48 2.60
C GLN A 243 2.35 2.22 2.86
N ARG A 244 2.41 3.50 3.20
CA ARG A 244 1.23 4.33 3.48
C ARG A 244 0.48 4.76 2.21
N PHE A 245 1.06 4.58 1.02
CA PHE A 245 0.50 5.03 -0.26
C PHE A 245 -0.52 4.04 -0.80
N HIS A 246 -1.58 3.83 -0.02
CA HIS A 246 -2.68 2.95 -0.36
C HIS A 246 -4.02 3.64 -0.13
N VAL A 247 -5.02 3.26 -0.93
CA VAL A 247 -6.31 3.94 -1.00
C VAL A 247 -7.06 3.92 0.33
N GLY A 248 -6.87 2.88 1.13
CA GLY A 248 -7.45 2.76 2.46
C GLY A 248 -6.96 3.83 3.44
N THR A 249 -5.65 4.13 3.49
CA THR A 249 -5.16 5.23 4.34
C THR A 249 -5.63 6.57 3.79
N ILE A 250 -5.61 6.77 2.47
CA ILE A 250 -6.08 8.03 1.88
C ILE A 250 -7.54 8.30 2.29
N TRP A 251 -8.40 7.28 2.27
CA TRP A 251 -9.78 7.36 2.70
C TRP A 251 -9.95 7.74 4.18
N GLN A 252 -9.09 7.23 5.06
CA GLN A 252 -9.11 7.64 6.47
C GLN A 252 -8.85 9.14 6.62
N TYR A 253 -7.90 9.70 5.86
CA TYR A 253 -7.66 11.15 5.83
C TYR A 253 -8.80 11.94 5.19
N ASP A 254 -9.45 11.40 4.16
CA ASP A 254 -10.57 12.05 3.50
C ASP A 254 -11.81 12.13 4.40
N THR A 255 -12.00 11.13 5.26
CA THR A 255 -13.10 11.07 6.24
C THR A 255 -12.73 11.62 7.62
N GLY A 256 -11.43 11.82 7.90
CA GLY A 256 -10.92 12.18 9.22
C GLY A 256 -11.08 11.08 10.28
N MET A 257 -11.33 9.83 9.88
CA MET A 257 -11.64 8.72 10.79
C MET A 257 -10.67 7.55 10.62
N ALA A 258 -10.11 7.08 11.72
CA ALA A 258 -9.34 5.84 11.74
C ALA A 258 -10.29 4.65 11.52
N GLN A 259 -9.95 3.79 10.56
CA GLN A 259 -10.73 2.61 10.20
C GLN A 259 -9.79 1.44 9.93
N ASP A 260 -10.21 0.23 10.28
CA ASP A 260 -9.50 -0.98 9.87
C ASP A 260 -9.80 -1.34 8.40
N ASN A 261 -9.02 -2.27 7.84
CA ASN A 261 -9.17 -2.69 6.45
C ASN A 261 -10.56 -3.25 6.16
N SER A 262 -11.20 -3.87 7.15
CA SER A 262 -12.48 -4.53 6.95
C SER A 262 -13.64 -3.54 6.92
N ALA A 263 -13.60 -2.45 7.69
CA ALA A 263 -14.53 -1.32 7.56
C ALA A 263 -14.30 -0.52 6.26
N ILE A 264 -13.05 -0.43 5.80
CA ILE A 264 -12.68 0.28 4.57
C ILE A 264 -13.20 -0.47 3.34
N TRP A 265 -12.87 -1.76 3.21
CA TRP A 265 -13.19 -2.55 2.02
C TRP A 265 -14.51 -3.29 2.14
N GLY A 266 -14.77 -3.96 3.26
CA GLY A 266 -15.84 -4.95 3.37
C GLY A 266 -15.63 -6.14 2.42
N VAL A 267 -16.72 -6.86 2.13
CA VAL A 267 -16.70 -8.15 1.40
C VAL A 267 -17.66 -8.18 0.20
N SER A 268 -18.13 -7.03 -0.28
CA SER A 268 -19.09 -7.01 -1.38
C SER A 268 -18.49 -7.58 -2.67
N GLY A 269 -19.30 -8.38 -3.37
CA GLY A 269 -18.95 -9.07 -4.63
C GLY A 269 -18.23 -10.41 -4.46
N PHE A 270 -17.80 -10.77 -3.25
CA PHE A 270 -17.34 -12.12 -2.96
C PHE A 270 -18.53 -13.07 -2.79
N ALA A 271 -18.45 -14.26 -3.38
CA ALA A 271 -19.42 -15.32 -3.14
C ALA A 271 -19.35 -15.78 -1.67
N PRO A 272 -20.47 -16.26 -1.07
CA PRO A 272 -20.53 -16.56 0.36
C PRO A 272 -19.44 -17.52 0.87
N ARG A 273 -18.97 -18.45 0.03
CA ARG A 273 -17.90 -19.39 0.39
C ARG A 273 -16.53 -18.75 0.62
N TYR A 274 -16.33 -17.51 0.18
CA TYR A 274 -15.11 -16.72 0.38
C TYR A 274 -15.29 -15.65 1.46
N VAL A 275 -16.42 -15.66 2.18
CA VAL A 275 -16.73 -14.66 3.20
C VAL A 275 -16.73 -15.36 4.55
N GLY A 276 -15.81 -14.95 5.42
CA GLY A 276 -15.76 -15.39 6.81
C GLY A 276 -16.95 -14.89 7.64
N PRO A 277 -16.95 -15.18 8.95
CA PRO A 277 -17.92 -14.60 9.88
C PRO A 277 -17.85 -13.06 9.88
N PRO A 278 -18.87 -12.33 10.38
CA PRO A 278 -18.90 -10.86 10.36
C PRO A 278 -17.68 -10.18 10.97
N GLU A 279 -17.03 -10.85 11.91
CA GLU A 279 -15.79 -10.40 12.57
C GLU A 279 -14.54 -10.52 11.66
N ASN A 280 -14.60 -11.34 10.60
CA ASN A 280 -13.56 -11.50 9.58
C ASN A 280 -14.07 -11.11 8.17
N ASN A 281 -14.17 -9.80 7.95
CA ASN A 281 -14.67 -9.19 6.71
C ASN A 281 -13.58 -8.43 5.93
N ASN A 282 -12.32 -8.86 5.99
CA ASN A 282 -11.16 -8.24 5.35
C ASN A 282 -10.68 -8.97 4.06
N GLN A 283 -11.59 -9.63 3.33
CA GLN A 283 -11.26 -10.58 2.26
C GLN A 283 -10.44 -10.00 1.10
N VAL A 284 -10.51 -8.69 0.87
CA VAL A 284 -9.63 -7.98 -0.06
C VAL A 284 -8.15 -8.06 0.37
N GLU A 285 -7.87 -7.94 1.67
CA GLU A 285 -6.53 -8.08 2.23
C GLU A 285 -6.02 -9.51 2.09
N HIS A 286 -6.84 -10.51 2.48
CA HIS A 286 -6.48 -11.93 2.37
C HIS A 286 -6.21 -12.32 0.92
N MET A 287 -7.04 -11.85 -0.01
CA MET A 287 -6.82 -12.04 -1.46
C MET A 287 -5.47 -11.46 -1.88
N SER A 288 -5.16 -10.24 -1.46
CA SER A 288 -3.91 -9.56 -1.84
C SER A 288 -2.66 -10.27 -1.33
N ILE A 289 -2.71 -10.80 -0.11
CA ILE A 289 -1.64 -11.60 0.51
C ILE A 289 -1.50 -12.90 -0.27
N SER A 290 -2.59 -13.61 -0.52
CA SER A 290 -2.56 -14.89 -1.23
C SER A 290 -1.95 -14.76 -2.62
N MET A 291 -2.39 -13.76 -3.39
CA MET A 291 -1.87 -13.48 -4.72
C MET A 291 -0.38 -13.20 -4.69
N THR A 292 0.09 -12.38 -3.74
CA THR A 292 1.50 -12.01 -3.61
C THR A 292 2.38 -13.20 -3.19
N VAL A 293 1.94 -13.96 -2.19
CA VAL A 293 2.69 -15.11 -1.66
C VAL A 293 2.79 -16.21 -2.71
N GLN A 294 1.71 -16.52 -3.41
CA GLN A 294 1.73 -17.58 -4.43
C GLN A 294 2.31 -17.12 -5.77
N GLY A 295 2.07 -15.87 -6.17
CA GLY A 295 2.48 -15.32 -7.46
C GLY A 295 3.93 -14.83 -7.50
N ILE A 296 4.37 -14.13 -6.44
CA ILE A 296 5.73 -13.56 -6.37
C ILE A 296 6.68 -14.49 -5.63
N LEU A 297 6.33 -14.87 -4.40
CA LEU A 297 7.21 -15.73 -3.58
C LEU A 297 7.19 -17.19 -4.04
N ARG A 298 6.18 -17.57 -4.84
CA ARG A 298 5.98 -18.94 -5.37
C ARG A 298 5.84 -19.97 -4.27
N GLU A 299 5.34 -19.56 -3.12
CA GLU A 299 5.13 -20.48 -2.01
C GLU A 299 3.99 -21.46 -2.36
N PRO A 300 4.13 -22.74 -2.01
CA PRO A 300 3.06 -23.71 -2.19
C PRO A 300 1.81 -23.32 -1.40
N LEU A 301 0.63 -23.66 -1.93
CA LEU A 301 -0.66 -23.48 -1.25
C LEU A 301 -0.65 -24.06 0.17
N GLN A 302 0.06 -25.15 0.38
CA GLN A 302 0.18 -25.83 1.67
C GLN A 302 0.83 -24.95 2.75
N ILE A 303 1.68 -23.99 2.39
CA ILE A 303 2.29 -23.06 3.35
C ILE A 303 1.24 -22.06 3.85
N LEU A 304 0.41 -21.54 2.96
CA LEU A 304 -0.72 -20.68 3.34
C LEU A 304 -1.71 -21.44 4.22
N GLN A 305 -2.11 -22.65 3.80
CA GLN A 305 -3.00 -23.50 4.61
C GLN A 305 -2.40 -23.85 5.99
N ALA A 306 -1.08 -24.02 6.08
CA ALA A 306 -0.41 -24.25 7.36
C ALA A 306 -0.42 -23.00 8.26
N PHE A 307 -0.42 -21.78 7.69
CA PHE A 307 -0.62 -20.55 8.47
C PHE A 307 -2.05 -20.46 9.00
N GLU A 308 -3.06 -20.74 8.17
CA GLU A 308 -4.47 -20.74 8.63
C GLU A 308 -4.69 -21.78 9.74
N GLU A 309 -4.11 -22.97 9.58
CA GLU A 309 -4.14 -24.02 10.60
C GLU A 309 -3.44 -23.57 11.90
N PHE A 310 -2.32 -22.88 11.80
CA PHE A 310 -1.62 -22.36 12.98
C PHE A 310 -2.43 -21.27 13.68
N GLU A 311 -3.02 -20.32 12.96
CA GLU A 311 -3.90 -19.29 13.52
C GLU A 311 -5.12 -19.92 14.22
N ARG A 312 -5.71 -20.96 13.62
CA ARG A 312 -6.76 -21.79 14.25
C ARG A 312 -6.30 -22.46 15.55
N LEU A 313 -5.07 -22.97 15.59
CA LEU A 313 -4.53 -23.67 16.76
C LEU A 313 -4.02 -22.72 17.86
N SER A 314 -3.69 -21.47 17.52
CA SER A 314 -3.03 -20.51 18.41
C SER A 314 -3.94 -19.39 18.93
N GLY A 315 -5.13 -19.24 18.37
CA GLY A 315 -6.09 -18.19 18.74
C GLY A 315 -7.55 -18.65 18.70
N PRO A 316 -8.50 -17.74 19.00
CA PRO A 316 -9.92 -18.00 18.97
C PRO A 316 -10.53 -17.96 17.55
N VAL A 317 -9.76 -18.31 16.52
CA VAL A 317 -10.18 -18.22 15.10
C VAL A 317 -11.29 -19.24 14.81
N ASN A 318 -12.38 -18.78 14.19
CA ASN A 318 -13.54 -19.62 13.88
C ASN A 318 -13.21 -20.53 12.67
N SER A 319 -13.68 -21.79 12.69
CA SER A 319 -13.54 -22.72 11.57
C SER A 319 -14.12 -22.19 10.24
N GLU A 320 -15.11 -21.32 10.31
CA GLU A 320 -15.71 -20.67 9.12
C GLU A 320 -14.75 -19.67 8.45
N GLU A 321 -13.97 -18.95 9.25
CA GLU A 321 -12.93 -18.02 8.77
C GLU A 321 -11.81 -18.78 8.06
N THR A 322 -11.28 -19.82 8.70
CA THR A 322 -10.28 -20.71 8.08
C THR A 322 -10.79 -21.28 6.74
N ALA A 323 -12.04 -21.71 6.68
CA ALA A 323 -12.61 -22.29 5.46
C ALA A 323 -12.73 -21.26 4.32
N ALA A 324 -13.12 -20.02 4.63
CA ALA A 324 -13.18 -18.94 3.64
C ALA A 324 -11.79 -18.61 3.07
N ASP A 325 -10.79 -18.51 3.94
CA ASP A 325 -9.42 -18.18 3.55
C ASP A 325 -8.75 -19.32 2.77
N GLU A 326 -8.97 -20.57 3.17
CA GLU A 326 -8.54 -21.74 2.40
C GLU A 326 -9.18 -21.79 1.00
N ALA A 327 -10.48 -21.49 0.90
CA ALA A 327 -11.19 -21.43 -0.37
C ALA A 327 -10.64 -20.32 -1.27
N LEU A 328 -10.36 -19.14 -0.70
CA LEU A 328 -9.76 -18.01 -1.41
C LEU A 328 -8.34 -18.34 -1.90
N ASN A 329 -7.52 -18.92 -1.03
CA ASN A 329 -6.17 -19.37 -1.35
C ASN A 329 -6.16 -20.39 -2.51
N LEU A 330 -7.12 -21.32 -2.51
CA LEU A 330 -7.29 -22.31 -3.58
C LEU A 330 -7.73 -21.64 -4.89
N ALA A 331 -8.68 -20.70 -4.84
CA ALA A 331 -9.14 -19.98 -6.02
C ALA A 331 -7.98 -19.23 -6.70
N VAL A 332 -7.20 -18.47 -5.95
CA VAL A 332 -5.99 -17.78 -6.44
C VAL A 332 -5.03 -18.77 -7.12
N ARG A 333 -4.78 -19.92 -6.49
CA ARG A 333 -3.89 -20.96 -7.04
C ARG A 333 -4.37 -21.50 -8.38
N GLN A 334 -5.67 -21.68 -8.52
CA GLN A 334 -6.28 -22.36 -9.67
C GLN A 334 -6.52 -21.42 -10.86
N THR A 335 -6.81 -20.14 -10.61
CA THR A 335 -7.31 -19.25 -11.67
C THR A 335 -6.40 -18.06 -11.96
N PHE A 336 -5.72 -17.52 -10.94
CA PHE A 336 -4.84 -16.38 -11.09
C PHE A 336 -3.40 -16.81 -11.42
N VAL A 337 -2.78 -17.60 -10.54
CA VAL A 337 -1.35 -17.96 -10.63
C VAL A 337 -0.95 -18.60 -11.98
N PRO A 338 -1.74 -19.51 -12.59
CA PRO A 338 -1.34 -20.15 -13.84
C PRO A 338 -1.19 -19.18 -15.03
N ASN A 339 -1.92 -18.06 -15.01
CA ASN A 339 -1.98 -17.10 -16.11
C ASN A 339 -1.22 -15.80 -15.80
N LEU A 340 -0.83 -15.56 -14.55
CA LEU A 340 -0.15 -14.33 -14.09
C LEU A 340 0.94 -13.85 -15.05
N GLU A 341 1.85 -14.75 -15.45
CA GLU A 341 3.02 -14.40 -16.27
C GLU A 341 2.72 -14.30 -17.78
N ASN A 342 1.62 -14.89 -18.24
CA ASN A 342 1.29 -14.97 -19.66
C ASN A 342 0.32 -13.88 -20.09
N ASP A 343 -0.69 -13.62 -19.25
CA ASP A 343 -1.75 -12.65 -19.49
C ASP A 343 -2.35 -12.24 -18.13
N LEU A 344 -1.77 -11.20 -17.53
CA LEU A 344 -2.22 -10.67 -16.24
C LEU A 344 -3.68 -10.20 -16.30
N GLN A 345 -4.14 -9.63 -17.42
CA GLN A 345 -5.52 -9.15 -17.53
C GLN A 345 -6.51 -10.33 -17.56
N ALA A 346 -6.19 -11.39 -18.29
CA ALA A 346 -6.98 -12.62 -18.27
C ALA A 346 -6.94 -13.30 -16.90
N ALA A 347 -5.79 -13.31 -16.21
CA ALA A 347 -5.65 -13.84 -14.85
C ALA A 347 -6.56 -13.09 -13.85
N VAL A 348 -6.55 -11.76 -13.89
CA VAL A 348 -7.42 -10.90 -13.06
C VAL A 348 -8.89 -11.15 -13.37
N SER A 349 -9.26 -11.24 -14.66
CA SER A 349 -10.65 -11.47 -15.08
C SER A 349 -11.15 -12.84 -14.64
N ALA A 350 -10.35 -13.90 -14.83
CA ALA A 350 -10.68 -15.25 -14.38
C ALA A 350 -10.84 -15.33 -12.86
N LEU A 351 -9.99 -14.64 -12.10
CA LEU A 351 -10.13 -14.55 -10.65
C LEU A 351 -11.43 -13.84 -10.26
N ARG A 352 -11.73 -12.69 -10.89
CA ARG A 352 -12.98 -11.93 -10.65
C ARG A 352 -14.21 -12.81 -10.84
N GLU A 353 -14.29 -13.54 -11.96
CA GLU A 353 -15.41 -14.44 -12.26
C GLU A 353 -15.52 -15.57 -11.24
N THR A 354 -14.40 -16.16 -10.85
CA THR A 354 -14.35 -17.27 -9.89
C THR A 354 -14.81 -16.85 -8.50
N LEU A 355 -14.37 -15.67 -8.04
CA LEU A 355 -14.68 -15.17 -6.71
C LEU A 355 -16.13 -14.66 -6.59
N ARG A 356 -16.76 -14.29 -7.71
CA ARG A 356 -18.19 -13.93 -7.77
C ARG A 356 -19.13 -15.13 -7.92
N ALA A 357 -18.65 -16.21 -8.52
CA ALA A 357 -19.49 -17.37 -8.83
C ALA A 357 -20.07 -17.99 -7.54
N PRO A 358 -21.40 -18.21 -7.45
CA PRO A 358 -22.07 -18.67 -6.24
C PRO A 358 -21.59 -20.03 -5.75
#